data_AF-A0A937P764-F1
#
_entry.id   AF-A0A937P764-F1
#
_cell.length_a   1.000
_cell.length_b   1.000
_cell.length_c   1.000
_cell.angle_alpha   90.00
_cell.angle_beta   90.00
_cell.angle_gamma   90.00
#
_symmetry.space_group_name_H-M   'P 1'
#
loop_
_entity.id
_entity.type
_entity.pdbx_description
1 polymer ?
#
loop_
_entity_poly.entity_id
_entity_poly.type
_entity_poly.pdbx_seq_one_letter_code
_entity_poly.pdbx_strand_id
1 'polypeptide(L)' 'MLDESEDVQKGLGTLLRELWKKYPDETEDFLLKWKDDCGRLIIRYATEKMDKESNKRFKKSK' A
#
# COMPACT_ATOMS: atom_id res chain seq x y z
N MET A 1 3.53 1.01 9.96
CA MET A 1 3.92 0.04 8.92
C MET A 1 4.31 -1.31 9.51
N LEU A 2 5.03 -1.34 10.65
CA LEU A 2 5.46 -2.57 11.33
C LEU A 2 4.49 -3.07 12.42
N ASP A 3 3.42 -2.31 12.70
CA ASP A 3 2.38 -2.72 13.64
C ASP A 3 1.71 -4.00 13.12
N GLU A 4 1.68 -5.04 13.94
CA GLU A 4 1.15 -6.35 13.59
C GLU A 4 -0.38 -6.44 13.68
N SER A 5 -1.04 -5.44 14.28
CA SER A 5 -2.50 -5.40 14.41
C SER A 5 -3.17 -5.32 13.04
N GLU A 6 -4.03 -6.30 12.75
CA GLU A 6 -4.79 -6.33 11.50
C GLU A 6 -5.66 -5.09 11.30
N ASP A 7 -6.30 -4.59 12.36
CA ASP A 7 -7.18 -3.42 12.26
C ASP A 7 -6.39 -2.15 11.93
N VAL A 8 -5.19 -2.02 12.49
CA VAL A 8 -4.27 -0.91 12.17
C VAL A 8 -3.81 -1.03 10.72
N GLN A 9 -3.42 -2.23 10.27
CA GLN A 9 -2.98 -2.44 8.90
C GLN A 9 -4.10 -2.18 7.87
N LYS A 10 -5.33 -2.61 8.15
CA LYS A 10 -6.51 -2.35 7.32
C LYS A 10 -6.86 -0.87 7.28
N GLY A 11 -6.82 -0.19 8.43
CA GLY A 11 -7.03 1.25 8.52
C GLY A 11 -6.00 2.03 7.70
N LEU A 12 -4.71 1.70 7.85
CA LEU A 12 -3.62 2.33 7.12
C LEU A 12 -3.74 2.09 5.60
N GLY A 13 -4.04 0.86 5.19
CA GLY A 13 -4.24 0.52 3.78
C GLY A 13 -5.43 1.25 3.17
N THR A 14 -6.53 1.40 3.93
CA THR A 14 -7.71 2.16 3.50
C THR A 14 -7.39 3.65 3.35
N LEU A 15 -6.65 4.23 4.29
CA LEU A 15 -6.21 5.62 4.20
C LEU A 15 -5.33 5.85 2.97
N LEU A 16 -4.34 4.99 2.75
CA LEU A 16 -3.44 5.07 1.59
C LEU A 16 -4.19 4.92 0.27
N ARG A 17 -5.24 4.09 0.22
CA ARG A 17 -6.11 3.98 -0.96
C ARG A 17 -6.84 5.29 -1.27
N GLU A 18 -7.33 6.01 -0.26
CA GLU A 18 -7.99 7.31 -0.46
C GLU A 18 -6.98 8.42 -0.79
N LEU A 19 -5.78 8.36 -0.22
CA LEU A 19 -4.68 9.26 -0.57
C LEU A 19 -4.23 9.06 -2.01
N TRP A 20 -4.13 7.83 -2.50
CA TRP A 20 -3.77 7.54 -3.88
C TRP A 20 -4.70 8.21 -4.90
N LYS A 21 -6.01 8.33 -4.60
CA LYS A 21 -6.96 9.04 -5.49
C LYS A 21 -6.67 10.53 -5.62
N LYS A 22 -6.02 11.14 -4.63
CA LYS A 22 -5.72 12.59 -4.59
C LYS A 22 -4.26 12.89 -4.94
N TYR A 23 -3.35 12.02 -4.49
CA TYR A 23 -1.90 12.15 -4.57
C TYR A 23 -1.30 10.79 -4.97
N PRO A 24 -1.52 10.36 -6.23
CA PRO A 24 -1.11 9.03 -6.68
C PRO A 24 0.41 8.86 -6.57
N ASP A 25 1.19 9.79 -7.12
CA ASP A 25 2.66 9.68 -7.18
C ASP A 25 3.29 9.62 -5.77
N GLU A 26 2.90 10.52 -4.87
CA GLU A 26 3.42 10.55 -3.49
C GLU A 26 3.05 9.28 -2.72
N THR A 27 1.84 8.76 -2.94
CA THR A 27 1.39 7.53 -2.29
C THR A 27 2.12 6.32 -2.85
N GLU A 28 2.39 6.27 -4.16
CA GLU A 28 3.16 5.20 -4.79
C GLU A 28 4.61 5.20 -4.30
N ASP A 29 5.27 6.36 -4.23
CA ASP A 29 6.64 6.48 -3.67
C ASP A 29 6.70 6.02 -2.21
N PHE A 30 5.70 6.41 -1.41
CA PHE A 30 5.61 5.97 -0.02
C PHE A 30 5.42 4.45 0.08
N LEU A 31 4.52 3.88 -0.71
CA LEU A 31 4.27 2.44 -0.72
C LEU A 31 5.50 1.66 -1.21
N LEU A 32 6.20 2.15 -2.25
CA LEU A 32 7.42 1.53 -2.76
C LEU A 32 8.53 1.50 -1.72
N LYS A 33 8.70 2.59 -0.95
CA LYS A 33 9.66 2.68 0.15
C LYS A 33 9.43 1.62 1.23
N TRP A 34 8.18 1.25 1.49
CA TRP A 34 7.82 0.35 2.59
C TRP A 34 7.37 -1.04 2.14
N LYS A 35 7.34 -1.33 0.83
CA LYS A 35 6.69 -2.53 0.25
C LYS A 35 7.23 -3.87 0.79
N ASP A 36 8.49 -3.90 1.20
CA ASP A 36 9.17 -5.11 1.65
C ASP A 36 9.17 -5.27 3.18
N ASP A 37 9.06 -4.16 3.92
CA ASP A 37 9.08 -4.12 5.39
C ASP A 37 7.69 -4.07 6.03
N CYS A 38 6.68 -3.51 5.35
CA CYS A 38 5.36 -3.35 5.94
C CYS A 38 4.49 -4.62 5.89
N GLY A 39 3.48 -4.64 6.77
CA GLY A 39 2.45 -5.67 6.77
C GLY A 39 1.79 -5.82 5.40
N ARG A 40 1.72 -7.05 4.88
CA ARG A 40 1.22 -7.35 3.53
C ARG A 40 -0.23 -6.87 3.31
N LEU A 41 -1.02 -6.79 4.38
CA LEU A 41 -2.39 -6.27 4.34
C LEU A 41 -2.43 -4.79 3.96
N ILE A 42 -1.46 -3.98 4.39
CA ILE A 42 -1.40 -2.55 4.07
C ILE A 42 -1.29 -2.37 2.55
N ILE A 43 -0.33 -3.06 1.91
CA ILE A 43 -0.16 -3.02 0.46
C ILE A 43 -1.41 -3.55 -0.24
N ARG A 44 -1.99 -4.67 0.22
CA ARG A 44 -3.19 -5.26 -0.38
C ARG A 44 -4.37 -4.28 -0.41
N TYR A 45 -4.64 -3.59 0.70
CA TYR A 45 -5.73 -2.64 0.79
C TYR A 45 -5.44 -1.33 0.04
N ALA A 46 -4.19 -0.85 0.10
CA ALA A 46 -3.77 0.35 -0.61
C ALA A 46 -3.85 0.18 -2.13
N THR A 47 -3.49 -0.99 -2.66
CA THR A 47 -3.46 -1.24 -4.12
C THR A 47 -4.74 -1.88 -4.69
N GLU A 48 -5.77 -2.08 -3.87
CA GLU A 48 -7.03 -2.78 -4.28
C GLU A 48 -7.73 -2.10 -5.47
N LYS A 49 -7.65 -0.77 -5.53
CA LYS A 49 -8.29 0.05 -6.59
C LYS A 49 -7.30 0.57 -7.65
N MET A 50 -6.03 0.16 -7.57
CA MET A 50 -5.02 0.52 -8.56
C MET A 50 -5.15 -0.31 -9.82
N ASP A 51 -4.79 0.28 -10.96
CA ASP A 51 -4.71 -0.42 -12.24
C ASP A 51 -3.72 -1.60 -12.20
N LYS A 52 -4.02 -2.63 -13.00
CA LYS A 52 -3.25 -3.89 -13.03
C LYS A 52 -1.77 -3.69 -13.35
N GLU A 53 -1.41 -2.63 -14.08
CA GLU A 53 -0.01 -2.30 -14.36
C GLU A 53 0.72 -1.71 -13.16
N SER A 54 0.14 -0.72 -12.48
CA SER A 54 0.73 -0.12 -11.28
C SER A 54 0.84 -1.14 -10.15
N ASN A 55 -0.14 -2.02 -10.00
CA ASN A 55 -0.15 -3.05 -8.96
C ASN A 55 1.00 -4.09 -9.11
N LYS A 56 1.54 -4.28 -10.32
CA LYS A 56 2.72 -5.16 -10.52
C LYS A 56 3.97 -4.64 -9.82
N ARG A 57 4.09 -3.32 -9.62
CA ARG A 57 5.26 -2.66 -9.00
C ARG A 57 5.34 -2.91 -7.50
N PHE A 58 4.21 -3.17 -6.84
CA PHE A 58 4.11 -3.41 -5.39
C PHE A 58 4.22 -4.90 -4.99
N LYS A 59 4.60 -5.76 -5.94
CA LYS A 59 4.96 -7.15 -5.61
C LYS A 59 6.23 -7.14 -4.76
N LYS A 60 6.28 -8.04 -3.77
CA LYS A 60 7.47 -8.19 -2.93
C LYS A 60 8.65 -8.55 -3.84
N SER A 61 9.80 -7.92 -3.63
CA SER A 61 11.01 -8.38 -4.33
C SER A 61 11.35 -9.78 -3.80
N LYS A 62 11.77 -10.67 -4.69
CA LYS A 62 12.08 -12.07 -4.37
C LYS A 62 13.39 -12.18 -3.61
#